data_AF-A0A1H6LHD3-F1
#
_entry.id   AF-A0A1H6LHD3-F1
#
_cell.length_a   1.000
_cell.length_b   1.000
_cell.length_c   1.000
_cell.angle_alpha   90.00
_cell.angle_beta   90.00
_cell.angle_gamma   90.00
#
_symmetry.space_group_name_H-M   'P 1'
#
loop_
_entity.id
_entity.type
_entity.pdbx_description
1 polymer ?
#
loop_
_entity_poly.entity_id
_entity_poly.type
_entity_poly.pdbx_seq_one_letter_code
_entity_poly.pdbx_strand_id
1 'polypeptide(L)'
;MLNSFSDEEWMELFEKIDNYSEKAQMHCVECLSDIDNRNSLLLILKLSDTPNRELFVTCVDSLRNMDLSSLYQSEKEHLLKRVKEYSADASKLEIIVLKALMDAVG
;
A
#
# COMPACT_ATOMS: atom_id res chain seq x y z
N MET A 1 -5.13 -5.46 18.47
CA MET A 1 -5.41 -4.45 17.41
C MET A 1 -4.05 -4.19 16.75
N LEU A 2 -3.92 -4.10 15.43
CA LEU A 2 -2.59 -4.07 14.77
C LEU A 2 -1.71 -2.89 15.24
N ASN A 3 -2.34 -1.82 15.77
CA ASN A 3 -1.65 -0.70 16.42
C ASN A 3 -0.93 -1.04 17.74
N SER A 4 -1.12 -2.24 18.29
CA SER A 4 -0.46 -2.71 19.51
C SER A 4 0.62 -3.78 19.24
N PHE A 5 0.98 -3.99 17.97
CA PHE A 5 2.03 -4.93 17.61
C PHE A 5 3.39 -4.45 18.14
N SER A 6 4.11 -5.37 18.77
CA SER A 6 5.53 -5.28 19.07
C SER A 6 6.37 -5.33 17.79
N ASP A 7 7.65 -4.95 17.89
CA ASP A 7 8.59 -5.03 16.76
C ASP A 7 8.71 -6.47 16.23
N GLU A 8 8.65 -7.48 17.11
CA GLU A 8 8.68 -8.90 16.74
C GLU A 8 7.44 -9.32 15.94
N GLU A 9 6.25 -8.89 16.36
CA GLU A 9 5.00 -9.17 15.65
C GLU A 9 4.96 -8.48 14.28
N TRP A 10 5.49 -7.26 14.17
CA TRP A 10 5.66 -6.60 12.86
C TRP A 10 6.61 -7.39 11.97
N MET A 11 7.78 -7.79 12.47
CA MET A 11 8.74 -8.59 11.70
C MET A 11 8.11 -9.90 11.21
N GLU A 12 7.40 -10.62 12.09
CA GLU A 12 6.71 -11.86 11.72
C GLU A 12 5.67 -11.63 10.61
N LEU A 13 4.89 -10.54 10.70
CA LEU A 13 3.93 -10.18 9.67
C LEU A 13 4.63 -9.87 8.33
N PHE A 14 5.70 -9.07 8.35
CA PHE A 14 6.49 -8.74 7.16
C PHE A 14 7.05 -9.97 6.45
N GLU A 15 7.53 -10.96 7.20
CA GLU A 15 8.09 -12.20 6.66
C GLU A 15 7.02 -13.12 6.06
N LYS A 16 5.83 -13.15 6.67
CA LYS A 16 4.79 -14.12 6.31
C LYS A 16 3.77 -13.58 5.30
N ILE A 17 3.64 -12.27 5.14
CA ILE A 17 2.57 -11.66 4.34
C ILE A 17 2.55 -12.14 2.89
N ASP A 18 3.71 -12.43 2.28
CA ASP A 18 3.80 -12.92 0.90
C ASP A 18 3.24 -14.35 0.73
N ASN A 19 3.14 -15.11 1.82
CA ASN A 19 2.55 -16.45 1.82
C ASN A 19 1.03 -16.44 2.03
N TYR A 20 0.45 -15.27 2.32
CA TYR A 20 -0.98 -15.14 2.52
C TYR A 20 -1.68 -15.16 1.18
N SER A 21 -2.95 -15.59 1.15
CA SER A 21 -3.76 -15.46 -0.06
C SER A 21 -3.93 -13.98 -0.41
N GLU A 22 -4.09 -13.66 -1.70
CA GLU A 22 -4.31 -12.28 -2.16
C GLU A 22 -5.49 -11.63 -1.42
N LYS A 23 -6.55 -12.39 -1.14
CA LYS A 23 -7.68 -11.93 -0.33
C LYS A 23 -7.28 -11.56 1.10
N ALA A 24 -6.45 -12.38 1.74
CA ALA A 24 -5.96 -12.09 3.09
C ALA A 24 -5.00 -10.89 3.09
N GLN A 25 -4.19 -10.71 2.04
CA GLN A 25 -3.36 -9.52 1.85
C GLN A 25 -4.22 -8.26 1.69
N MET A 26 -5.30 -8.31 0.89
CA MET A 26 -6.24 -7.19 0.74
C MET A 26 -6.89 -6.81 2.07
N HIS A 27 -7.42 -7.77 2.83
CA HIS A 27 -7.96 -7.49 4.17
C HIS A 27 -6.89 -6.91 5.11
N CYS A 28 -5.64 -7.37 4.99
CA CYS A 28 -4.54 -6.83 5.79
C CYS A 28 -4.30 -5.35 5.46
N VAL A 29 -4.24 -4.99 4.17
CA VAL A 29 -4.13 -3.60 3.71
C VAL A 29 -5.27 -2.72 4.23
N GLU A 30 -6.53 -3.19 4.14
CA GLU A 30 -7.69 -2.48 4.66
C GLU A 30 -7.55 -2.21 6.16
N CYS A 31 -7.12 -3.21 6.93
CA CYS A 31 -6.92 -3.06 8.38
C CYS A 31 -5.76 -2.11 8.75
N LEU A 32 -4.76 -1.98 7.87
CA LEU A 32 -3.59 -1.11 8.06
C LEU A 32 -3.87 0.34 7.64
N SER A 33 -4.86 0.56 6.77
CA SER A 33 -5.21 1.89 6.26
C SER A 33 -5.63 2.88 7.37
N ASP A 34 -6.17 2.36 8.47
CA ASP A 34 -6.58 3.14 9.65
C ASP A 34 -5.46 3.30 10.70
N ILE A 35 -4.25 2.80 10.42
CA ILE A 35 -3.15 2.75 11.38
C ILE A 35 -2.04 3.65 10.90
N ASP A 36 -1.98 4.83 11.51
CA ASP A 36 -1.01 5.86 11.18
C ASP A 36 0.36 5.57 11.84
N ASN A 37 1.08 4.59 11.28
CA ASN A 37 2.47 4.32 11.65
C ASN A 37 3.31 3.86 10.44
N ARG A 38 4.63 4.02 10.57
CA ARG A 38 5.59 3.68 9.51
C ARG A 38 5.55 2.21 9.11
N ASN A 39 5.37 1.28 10.05
CA ASN A 39 5.34 -0.15 9.74
C ASN A 39 4.15 -0.51 8.83
N SER A 40 3.01 0.13 9.07
CA SER A 40 1.80 -0.03 8.25
C SER A 40 2.04 0.48 6.83
N LEU A 41 2.62 1.68 6.69
CA LEU A 41 3.03 2.24 5.39
C LEU A 41 3.99 1.32 4.64
N LEU A 42 5.03 0.84 5.30
CA LEU A 42 6.05 -0.02 4.68
C LEU A 42 5.46 -1.37 4.24
N LEU A 43 4.52 -1.93 4.99
CA LEU A 43 3.88 -3.20 4.61
C LEU A 43 2.97 -3.00 3.40
N ILE A 44 2.19 -1.92 3.37
CA ILE A 44 1.32 -1.60 2.21
C ILE A 44 2.18 -1.29 0.97
N LEU A 45 3.31 -0.59 1.12
CA LEU A 45 4.27 -0.38 0.03
C LEU A 45 4.83 -1.70 -0.50
N LYS A 46 5.25 -2.62 0.38
CA LYS A 46 5.70 -3.96 -0.01
C LYS A 46 4.61 -4.70 -0.81
N LEU A 47 3.36 -4.65 -0.37
CA LEU A 47 2.24 -5.29 -1.06
C LEU A 47 1.87 -4.61 -2.39
N SER A 48 2.18 -3.32 -2.55
CA SER A 48 1.97 -2.58 -3.81
C SER A 48 2.88 -3.04 -4.95
N ASP A 49 3.91 -3.84 -4.67
CA ASP A 49 4.73 -4.50 -5.70
C ASP A 49 4.11 -5.78 -6.27
N THR A 50 2.85 -6.05 -5.92
CA THR A 50 2.09 -7.17 -6.48
C THR A 50 1.82 -7.03 -7.99
N PRO A 51 1.78 -8.14 -8.74
CA PRO A 51 1.19 -8.19 -10.08
C PRO A 51 -0.35 -8.25 -10.05
N ASN A 52 -0.95 -8.54 -8.88
CA ASN A 52 -2.40 -8.64 -8.75
C ASN A 52 -3.04 -7.25 -8.84
N ARG A 53 -3.89 -7.09 -9.85
CA ARG A 53 -4.54 -5.82 -10.18
C ARG A 53 -5.39 -5.26 -9.02
N GLU A 54 -6.16 -6.12 -8.37
CA GLU A 54 -7.11 -5.77 -7.32
C GLU A 54 -6.35 -5.37 -6.04
N LEU A 55 -5.38 -6.18 -5.62
CA LEU A 55 -4.55 -5.89 -4.45
C LEU A 55 -3.74 -4.59 -4.65
N PHE A 56 -3.21 -4.34 -5.84
CA PHE A 56 -2.53 -3.07 -6.13
C PHE A 56 -3.45 -1.87 -5.91
N VAL A 57 -4.68 -1.91 -6.44
CA VAL A 57 -5.65 -0.82 -6.26
C VAL A 57 -6.03 -0.66 -4.79
N THR A 58 -6.22 -1.76 -4.06
CA THR A 58 -6.49 -1.71 -2.61
C THR A 58 -5.35 -1.03 -1.85
N CYS A 59 -4.09 -1.30 -2.21
CA CYS A 59 -2.92 -0.61 -1.63
C CYS A 59 -2.95 0.89 -1.94
N VAL A 60 -3.16 1.28 -3.20
CA VAL A 60 -3.21 2.68 -3.61
C VAL A 60 -4.38 3.43 -2.94
N ASP A 61 -5.56 2.80 -2.86
CA ASP A 61 -6.75 3.38 -2.24
C ASP A 61 -6.56 3.64 -0.74
N SER A 62 -5.79 2.78 -0.08
CA SER A 62 -5.39 2.97 1.32
C SER A 62 -4.35 4.09 1.45
N LEU A 63 -3.27 4.03 0.66
CA LEU A 63 -2.15 4.97 0.75
C LEU A 63 -2.55 6.42 0.48
N ARG A 64 -3.53 6.69 -0.40
CA ARG A 64 -3.96 8.06 -0.71
C ARG A 64 -4.52 8.82 0.50
N ASN A 65 -4.91 8.10 1.55
CA ASN A 65 -5.50 8.66 2.77
C ASN A 65 -4.53 8.66 3.96
N MET A 66 -3.32 8.11 3.80
CA MET A 66 -2.32 8.01 4.88
C MET A 66 -1.31 9.16 4.84
N ASP A 67 -0.60 9.39 5.96
CA ASP A 67 0.52 10.33 5.98
C ASP A 67 1.77 9.73 5.30
N LEU A 68 2.03 10.15 4.06
CA LEU A 68 3.18 9.69 3.28
C LEU A 68 4.46 10.52 3.54
N SER A 69 4.44 11.48 4.47
CA SER A 69 5.58 12.37 4.76
C SER A 69 6.81 11.62 5.28
N SER A 70 6.59 10.47 5.92
CA SER A 70 7.67 9.65 6.45
C SER A 70 8.42 8.87 5.36
N LEU A 71 7.84 8.69 4.16
CA LEU A 71 8.47 7.91 3.10
C LEU A 71 9.71 8.60 2.53
N TYR A 72 10.73 7.81 2.24
CA TYR A 72 11.90 8.26 1.50
C TYR A 72 11.52 8.60 0.06
N GLN A 73 12.27 9.52 -0.54
CA GLN A 73 12.05 9.93 -1.93
C GLN A 73 12.09 8.74 -2.91
N SER A 74 12.99 7.77 -2.69
CA SER A 74 13.07 6.55 -3.50
C SER A 74 11.82 5.67 -3.38
N GLU A 75 11.20 5.60 -2.20
CA GLU A 75 9.96 4.84 -1.97
C GLU A 75 8.79 5.50 -2.71
N LYS A 76 8.71 6.84 -2.62
CA LYS A 76 7.72 7.64 -3.37
C LYS A 76 7.88 7.49 -4.88
N GLU A 77 9.09 7.60 -5.40
CA GLU A 77 9.39 7.46 -6.83
C GLU A 77 9.04 6.07 -7.36
N HIS A 78 9.35 5.03 -6.58
CA HIS A 78 8.99 3.66 -6.92
C HIS A 78 7.47 3.45 -6.97
N LEU A 79 6.74 3.95 -5.97
CA LEU A 79 5.27 3.90 -5.96
C LEU A 79 4.68 4.65 -7.17
N LEU A 80 5.16 5.86 -7.46
CA LEU A 80 4.70 6.64 -8.61
C LEU A 80 5.01 5.96 -9.95
N LYS A 81 6.13 5.23 -10.04
CA LYS A 81 6.45 4.42 -11.22
C LYS A 81 5.43 3.31 -11.40
N ARG A 82 5.09 2.56 -10.35
CA ARG A 82 4.07 1.50 -10.39
C ARG A 82 2.69 2.05 -10.78
N VAL A 83 2.30 3.20 -10.23
CA VAL A 83 1.05 3.90 -10.60
C VAL A 83 1.01 4.24 -12.10
N LYS A 84 2.12 4.73 -12.67
CA LYS A 84 2.21 5.05 -14.11
C LYS A 84 2.11 3.81 -14.99
N GLU A 85 2.80 2.73 -14.60
CA GLU A 85 2.72 1.44 -15.31
C GLU A 85 1.28 0.92 -15.35
N TYR A 86 0.59 0.98 -14.22
CA TYR A 86 -0.79 0.54 -14.07
C TYR A 86 -1.81 1.44 -14.79
N SER A 87 -1.54 2.75 -14.87
CA SER A 87 -2.46 3.71 -15.47
C SER A 87 -2.72 3.48 -16.97
N ALA A 88 -1.86 2.73 -17.65
CA ALA A 88 -1.95 2.49 -19.10
C ALA A 88 -3.23 1.77 -19.53
N ASP A 89 -3.78 0.90 -18.69
CA ASP A 89 -4.99 0.11 -18.95
C ASP A 89 -6.07 0.30 -17.86
N ALA A 90 -5.93 1.34 -17.04
CA ALA A 90 -6.84 1.65 -15.95
C ALA A 90 -8.24 2.05 -16.39
N SER A 91 -9.24 1.50 -15.69
CA SER A 91 -10.62 1.95 -15.78
C SER A 91 -10.75 3.39 -15.28
N LYS A 92 -11.86 4.05 -15.65
CA LYS A 92 -12.12 5.43 -15.21
C LYS A 92 -12.16 5.58 -13.69
N LEU A 93 -12.66 4.57 -12.98
CA LEU A 93 -12.72 4.59 -11.52
C LEU A 93 -11.33 4.45 -10.91
N GLU A 94 -10.53 3.50 -11.38
CA GLU A 94 -9.15 3.32 -10.92
C GLU A 94 -8.32 4.59 -11.16
N ILE A 95 -8.46 5.25 -12.32
CA ILE A 95 -7.75 6.52 -12.62
C ILE A 95 -8.03 7.60 -11.56
N ILE A 96 -9.24 7.68 -11.02
CA ILE A 96 -9.58 8.65 -9.96
C ILE A 96 -8.77 8.35 -8.69
N VAL A 97 -8.70 7.07 -8.30
CA VAL A 97 -7.94 6.62 -7.13
C VAL A 97 -6.43 6.89 -7.32
N LEU A 98 -5.89 6.51 -8.49
CA LEU A 98 -4.48 6.70 -8.82
C LEU A 98 -4.09 8.18 -8.80
N LYS A 99 -4.95 9.08 -9.31
CA LYS A 99 -4.72 10.52 -9.26
C LYS A 99 -4.70 11.06 -7.85
N ALA A 100 -5.66 10.65 -7.01
CA ALA A 100 -5.68 11.05 -5.61
C ALA A 100 -4.38 10.64 -4.87
N LEU A 101 -3.85 9.45 -5.16
CA LEU A 101 -2.55 9.05 -4.62
C LEU A 101 -1.41 9.94 -5.14
N MET A 102 -1.36 10.22 -6.45
CA MET A 102 -0.31 11.09 -7.02
C MET A 102 -0.31 12.48 -6.37
N ASP A 103 -1.49 13.04 -6.08
CA ASP A 103 -1.63 14.31 -5.38
C ASP A 103 -1.18 14.22 -3.91
N ALA A 104 -1.44 13.09 -3.24
CA ALA A 104 -1.03 12.84 -1.85
C ALA A 104 0.49 12.60 -1.69
N VAL A 105 1.15 12.04 -2.71
CA VAL A 105 2.60 11.75 -2.65
C VAL A 105 3.44 13.02 -2.59
N GLY A 106 2.99 14.11 -3.24
CA GLY A 106 3.61 15.44 -3.19
C GLY A 106 5.06 15.47 -3.65
#